data_AF-A0A951J8D0-F1
#
_entry.id   AF-A0A951J8D0-F1
#
_cell.length_a   1.000
_cell.length_b   1.000
_cell.length_c   1.000
_cell.angle_alpha   90.00
_cell.angle_beta   90.00
_cell.angle_gamma   90.00
#
_symmetry.space_group_name_H-M   'P 1'
#
loop_
_entity.id
_entity.type
_entity.pdbx_description
1 polymer ?
#
loop_
_entity_poly.entity_id
_entity_poly.type
_entity_poly.pdbx_seq_one_letter_code
_entity_poly.pdbx_strand_id
1 'polypeptide(L)'
;MQQTKSIIFGLIMILFSMPLFAQESNEIETITREIQSLYQNLEVDDYQNILPYKVKEKTGFVNAKNKKRILKPTANLKQVTLAKPNITGVYKGDYEYEINAKTQEVHVTKIYRDQNLMAMEGPRQPKIDVLDSKDGYKGFKVDDNGKLVAYSDLYYAQSHHEFNVSPFKFKGKYYAIATKKTGDDEYFDGIIDTEGNALPQFNFNEKCINKIKEETDDIWFTTGLCRGLKGSLVSFNGKIKFKNELLGWLNSSGNIFKYNHNHDDKWTTHGIFDTDKLEWIIKPQSKIYIRKLDYTSYEKLDQDNITDGPKASIYFLVEDGNKSYYMDLSLNKYLP
;
A
#
# COMPACT_ATOMS: atom_id res chain seq x y z
N MET A 1 8.44 -66.06 -3.68
CA MET A 1 9.44 -65.44 -2.80
C MET A 1 9.67 -63.93 -3.08
N GLN A 2 8.68 -63.22 -3.66
CA GLN A 2 8.84 -61.83 -4.12
C GLN A 2 7.86 -60.83 -3.45
N GLN A 3 6.75 -61.32 -2.88
CA GLN A 3 5.76 -60.48 -2.16
C GLN A 3 6.18 -60.12 -0.73
N THR A 4 6.97 -60.94 -0.05
CA THR A 4 7.38 -60.71 1.35
C THR A 4 8.45 -59.62 1.49
N LYS A 5 9.15 -59.25 0.40
CA LYS A 5 10.18 -58.19 0.41
C LYS A 5 9.61 -56.78 0.29
N SER A 6 8.39 -56.60 -0.23
CA SER A 6 7.78 -55.28 -0.42
C SER A 6 7.15 -54.71 0.86
N ILE A 7 6.62 -55.56 1.75
CA ILE A 7 5.98 -55.13 3.01
C ILE A 7 7.02 -54.64 4.03
N ILE A 8 8.21 -55.25 4.05
CA ILE A 8 9.32 -54.85 4.94
C ILE A 8 9.87 -53.47 4.54
N PHE A 9 9.91 -53.15 3.25
CA PHE A 9 10.40 -51.84 2.77
C PHE A 9 9.42 -50.69 3.10
N GLY A 10 8.10 -50.95 3.05
CA GLY A 10 7.07 -49.98 3.45
C GLY A 10 7.06 -49.68 4.96
N LEU A 11 7.27 -50.69 5.81
CA LEU A 11 7.34 -50.52 7.26
C LEU A 11 8.63 -49.79 7.72
N ILE A 12 9.74 -49.99 7.00
CA ILE A 12 11.00 -49.27 7.26
C ILE A 12 10.87 -47.77 6.92
N MET A 13 10.21 -47.41 5.83
CA MET A 13 9.98 -45.99 5.46
C MET A 13 9.09 -45.25 6.48
N ILE A 14 8.09 -45.91 7.06
CA ILE A 14 7.25 -45.33 8.12
C ILE A 14 8.08 -45.09 9.40
N LEU A 15 8.95 -46.04 9.79
CA LEU A 15 9.82 -45.92 10.96
C LEU A 15 10.93 -44.87 10.81
N PHE A 16 11.42 -44.61 9.60
CA PHE A 16 12.39 -43.54 9.34
C PHE A 16 11.77 -42.13 9.27
N SER A 17 10.45 -42.02 9.03
CA SER A 17 9.76 -40.72 9.00
C SER A 17 9.38 -40.18 10.39
N MET A 18 9.07 -41.07 11.35
CA MET A 18 8.71 -40.66 12.73
C MET A 18 9.78 -39.84 13.47
N PRO A 19 11.09 -40.17 13.43
CA PRO A 19 12.10 -39.37 14.12
C PRO A 19 12.26 -37.97 13.51
N LEU A 20 12.04 -37.81 12.20
CA LEU A 20 12.07 -36.49 11.55
C LEU A 20 10.92 -35.60 12.04
N PHE A 21 9.69 -36.12 12.08
CA PHE A 21 8.55 -35.36 12.61
C PHE A 21 8.69 -35.04 14.10
N ALA A 22 9.21 -35.97 14.91
CA ALA A 22 9.46 -35.73 16.33
C ALA A 22 10.55 -34.67 16.55
N GLN A 23 11.64 -34.71 15.79
CA GLN A 23 12.72 -33.71 15.87
C GLN A 23 12.23 -32.32 15.47
N GLU A 24 11.44 -32.22 14.40
CA GLU A 24 10.87 -30.94 13.95
C GLU A 24 9.87 -30.37 14.96
N SER A 25 9.01 -31.21 15.55
CA SER A 25 8.07 -30.77 16.59
C SER A 25 8.78 -30.24 17.85
N ASN A 26 9.87 -30.89 18.29
CA ASN A 26 10.69 -30.44 19.42
C ASN A 26 11.42 -29.13 19.12
N GLU A 27 11.87 -28.95 17.87
CA GLU A 27 12.50 -27.72 17.40
C GLU A 27 11.49 -26.56 17.43
N ILE A 28 10.30 -26.72 16.85
CA ILE A 28 9.23 -25.71 16.87
C ILE A 28 8.83 -25.34 18.29
N GLU A 29 8.70 -26.31 19.20
CA GLU A 29 8.35 -26.03 20.59
C GLU A 29 9.46 -25.22 21.30
N THR A 30 10.73 -25.55 21.05
CA THR A 30 11.88 -24.78 21.57
C THR A 30 11.86 -23.35 21.05
N ILE A 31 11.66 -23.16 19.74
CA ILE A 31 11.57 -21.82 19.13
C ILE A 31 10.38 -21.04 19.68
N THR A 32 9.23 -21.69 19.90
CA THR A 32 8.05 -21.07 20.49
C THR A 32 8.35 -20.51 21.88
N ARG A 33 9.01 -21.30 22.75
CA ARG A 33 9.42 -20.85 24.10
C ARG A 33 10.41 -19.70 24.03
N GLU A 34 11.38 -19.76 23.12
CA GLU A 34 12.33 -18.66 22.92
C GLU A 34 11.61 -17.38 22.53
N ILE A 35 10.65 -17.43 21.60
CA ILE A 35 9.86 -16.26 21.18
C ILE A 35 9.02 -15.75 22.35
N GLN A 36 8.31 -16.61 23.08
CA GLN A 36 7.54 -16.21 24.27
C GLN A 36 8.39 -15.46 25.30
N SER A 37 9.64 -15.91 25.52
CA SER A 37 10.56 -15.26 26.46
C SER A 37 10.90 -13.81 26.09
N LEU A 38 10.82 -13.44 24.79
CA LEU A 38 11.07 -12.07 24.32
C LEU A 38 9.95 -11.10 24.75
N TYR A 39 8.77 -11.62 25.08
CA TYR A 39 7.57 -10.85 25.41
C TYR A 39 7.05 -11.11 26.84
N GLN A 40 7.70 -11.99 27.61
CA GLN A 40 7.21 -12.52 28.91
C GLN A 40 6.89 -11.49 30.01
N ASN A 41 7.36 -10.24 29.88
CA ASN A 41 7.16 -9.18 30.87
C ASN A 41 6.16 -8.11 30.38
N LEU A 42 5.33 -8.44 29.40
CA LEU A 42 4.36 -7.53 28.82
C LEU A 42 2.95 -7.92 29.24
N GLU A 43 2.21 -6.94 29.72
CA GLU A 43 0.77 -7.06 29.90
C GLU A 43 0.09 -7.13 28.53
N VAL A 44 -1.07 -7.76 28.45
CA VAL A 44 -1.88 -7.87 27.22
C VAL A 44 -2.09 -6.49 26.57
N ASP A 45 -2.41 -5.48 27.37
CA ASP A 45 -2.65 -4.11 26.89
C ASP A 45 -1.40 -3.42 26.32
N ASP A 46 -0.21 -3.91 26.62
CA ASP A 46 1.06 -3.36 26.12
C ASP A 46 1.42 -3.88 24.72
N TYR A 47 0.82 -4.97 24.24
CA TYR A 47 1.16 -5.56 22.93
C TYR A 47 0.94 -4.60 21.76
N GLN A 48 -0.13 -3.79 21.82
CA GLN A 48 -0.41 -2.76 20.81
C GLN A 48 0.57 -1.58 20.83
N ASN A 49 1.35 -1.46 21.91
CA ASN A 49 2.34 -0.42 22.09
C ASN A 49 3.76 -0.89 21.73
N ILE A 50 3.93 -2.13 21.27
CA ILE A 50 5.25 -2.64 20.87
C ILE A 50 5.62 -2.06 19.51
N LEU A 51 6.64 -1.21 19.49
CA LEU A 51 7.24 -0.68 18.27
C LEU A 51 8.63 -1.28 18.07
N PRO A 52 8.89 -1.98 16.95
CA PRO A 52 10.24 -2.42 16.62
C PRO A 52 11.10 -1.26 16.17
N TYR A 53 12.35 -1.27 16.65
CA TYR A 53 13.40 -0.38 16.19
C TYR A 53 14.64 -1.21 15.84
N LYS A 54 15.45 -0.72 14.90
CA LYS A 54 16.72 -1.34 14.52
C LYS A 54 17.91 -0.48 14.88
N VAL A 55 19.00 -1.12 15.26
CA VAL A 55 20.34 -0.52 15.40
C VAL A 55 21.35 -1.54 14.88
N LYS A 56 22.13 -1.17 13.86
CA LYS A 56 23.15 -2.04 13.24
C LYS A 56 22.57 -3.41 12.83
N GLU A 57 21.47 -3.40 12.07
CA GLU A 57 20.74 -4.59 11.60
C GLU A 57 20.11 -5.50 12.69
N LYS A 58 20.20 -5.11 13.96
CA LYS A 58 19.58 -5.84 15.08
C LYS A 58 18.26 -5.19 15.45
N THR A 59 17.24 -6.00 15.70
CA THR A 59 15.89 -5.54 16.05
C THR A 59 15.71 -5.56 17.58
N GLY A 60 15.24 -4.45 18.15
CA GLY A 60 14.79 -4.33 19.54
C GLY A 60 13.36 -3.79 19.59
N PHE A 61 12.81 -3.70 20.79
CA PHE A 61 11.43 -3.23 21.02
C PHE A 61 11.38 -2.09 22.03
N VAL A 62 10.53 -1.11 21.76
CA VAL A 62 10.18 -0.01 22.68
C VAL A 62 8.68 0.01 22.89
N ASN A 63 8.23 0.32 24.11
CA ASN A 63 6.82 0.52 24.41
C ASN A 63 6.44 1.98 24.07
N ALA A 64 5.47 2.18 23.16
CA ALA A 64 5.04 3.51 22.73
C ALA A 64 4.42 4.35 23.85
N LYS A 65 3.71 3.74 24.80
CA LYS A 65 3.01 4.42 25.89
C LYS A 65 3.97 5.09 26.87
N ASN A 66 5.06 4.41 27.22
CA ASN A 66 6.00 4.88 28.24
C ASN A 66 7.43 5.12 27.73
N LYS A 67 7.68 4.87 26.45
CA LYS A 67 8.98 5.00 25.74
C LYS A 67 10.11 4.16 26.34
N LYS A 68 9.81 3.18 27.20
CA LYS A 68 10.82 2.30 27.80
C LYS A 68 11.16 1.17 26.83
N ARG A 69 12.43 0.78 26.83
CA ARG A 69 12.92 -0.40 26.12
C ARG A 69 12.30 -1.66 26.69
N ILE A 70 11.66 -2.44 25.84
CA ILE A 70 11.16 -3.79 26.14
C ILE A 70 12.27 -4.81 25.87
N LEU A 71 12.86 -4.76 24.67
CA LEU A 71 13.84 -5.73 24.20
C LEU A 71 15.10 -5.03 23.68
N LYS A 72 16.28 -5.48 24.12
CA LYS A 72 17.57 -5.04 23.58
C LYS A 72 17.75 -5.57 22.15
N PRO A 73 18.41 -4.82 21.24
CA PRO A 73 18.57 -5.24 19.86
C PRO A 73 19.25 -6.60 19.72
N THR A 74 18.59 -7.52 19.01
CA THR A 74 19.08 -8.88 18.71
C THR A 74 19.09 -9.14 17.20
N ALA A 75 20.01 -9.99 16.74
CA ALA A 75 20.08 -10.41 15.34
C ALA A 75 19.06 -11.50 14.99
N ASN A 76 18.45 -12.13 16.01
CA ASN A 76 17.53 -13.24 15.82
C ASN A 76 16.16 -12.78 15.31
N LEU A 77 15.80 -11.50 15.44
CA LEU A 77 14.52 -10.96 15.00
C LEU A 77 14.66 -10.16 13.70
N LYS A 78 13.86 -10.52 12.71
CA LYS A 78 13.78 -9.86 11.40
C LYS A 78 12.32 -9.64 11.01
N GLN A 79 12.09 -8.66 10.13
CA GLN A 79 10.79 -8.42 9.47
C GLN A 79 9.59 -8.34 10.44
N VAL A 80 9.79 -7.78 11.64
CA VAL A 80 8.72 -7.66 12.63
C VAL A 80 7.71 -6.60 12.18
N THR A 81 6.43 -6.96 12.19
CA THR A 81 5.31 -6.08 11.86
C THR A 81 4.75 -5.41 13.12
N LEU A 82 4.02 -4.32 12.93
CA LEU A 82 3.22 -3.72 14.01
C LEU A 82 1.99 -4.58 14.30
N ALA A 83 1.50 -4.54 15.54
CA ALA A 83 0.33 -5.30 15.98
C ALA A 83 -0.96 -4.84 15.25
N LYS A 84 -1.48 -5.64 14.30
CA LYS A 84 -2.70 -5.31 13.55
C LYS A 84 -3.59 -6.51 13.17
N PRO A 85 -4.24 -7.19 14.14
CA PRO A 85 -4.09 -7.00 15.58
C PRO A 85 -2.92 -7.80 16.17
N ASN A 86 -2.41 -8.78 15.42
CA ASN A 86 -1.35 -9.68 15.85
C ASN A 86 0.01 -9.14 15.41
N ILE A 87 1.06 -9.53 16.14
CA ILE A 87 2.45 -9.22 15.79
C ILE A 87 2.98 -10.40 15.00
N THR A 88 3.55 -10.14 13.84
CA THR A 88 4.26 -11.17 13.07
C THR A 88 5.72 -10.83 12.91
N GLY A 89 6.55 -11.83 12.66
CA GLY A 89 7.94 -11.61 12.31
C GLY A 89 8.66 -12.88 11.93
N VAL A 90 9.95 -12.74 11.66
CA VAL A 90 10.85 -13.84 11.35
C VAL A 90 11.87 -13.99 12.47
N TYR A 91 11.99 -15.20 13.00
CA TYR A 91 12.93 -15.58 14.05
C TYR A 91 14.03 -16.50 13.51
N LYS A 92 15.29 -16.18 13.84
CA LYS A 92 16.53 -16.83 13.37
C LYS A 92 16.69 -16.98 11.84
N GLY A 93 15.76 -16.45 11.04
CA GLY A 93 15.80 -16.49 9.59
C GLY A 93 14.96 -17.61 8.95
N ASP A 94 14.58 -18.61 9.73
CA ASP A 94 13.97 -19.84 9.23
C ASP A 94 12.55 -20.08 9.79
N TYR A 95 12.12 -19.25 10.74
CA TYR A 95 10.84 -19.39 11.43
C TYR A 95 10.00 -18.13 11.29
N GLU A 96 8.83 -18.24 10.70
CA GLU A 96 7.79 -17.23 10.83
C GLU A 96 7.06 -17.44 12.16
N TYR A 97 6.69 -16.34 12.81
CA TYR A 97 5.86 -16.39 14.01
C TYR A 97 4.76 -15.36 13.96
N GLU A 98 3.66 -15.69 14.64
CA GLU A 98 2.56 -14.81 14.93
C GLU A 98 2.25 -14.86 16.42
N ILE A 99 2.07 -13.69 17.04
CA ILE A 99 1.61 -13.57 18.42
C ILE A 99 0.26 -12.87 18.42
N ASN A 100 -0.73 -13.56 18.97
CA ASN A 100 -2.03 -12.97 19.21
C ASN A 100 -1.90 -11.93 20.33
N ALA A 101 -2.10 -10.65 20.00
CA ALA A 101 -1.91 -9.58 20.98
C ALA A 101 -2.91 -9.62 22.15
N LYS A 102 -4.04 -10.34 22.01
CA LYS A 102 -5.07 -10.47 23.05
C LYS A 102 -4.87 -11.70 23.92
N THR A 103 -4.58 -12.85 23.30
CA THR A 103 -4.44 -14.13 24.03
C THR A 103 -2.99 -14.46 24.38
N GLN A 104 -2.03 -13.75 23.81
CA GLN A 104 -0.58 -14.01 23.90
C GLN A 104 -0.15 -15.38 23.34
N GLU A 105 -1.07 -16.07 22.65
CA GLU A 105 -0.76 -17.32 21.98
C GLU A 105 0.24 -17.09 20.86
N VAL A 106 1.28 -17.93 20.83
CA VAL A 106 2.36 -17.86 19.86
C VAL A 106 2.23 -19.04 18.92
N HIS A 107 2.14 -18.74 17.62
CA HIS A 107 2.16 -19.72 16.55
C HIS A 107 3.47 -19.58 15.80
N VAL A 108 4.14 -20.69 15.52
CA VAL A 108 5.43 -20.73 14.84
C VAL A 108 5.35 -21.70 13.67
N THR A 109 5.82 -21.26 12.51
CA THR A 109 5.87 -22.05 11.29
C THR A 109 7.27 -21.99 10.70
N LYS A 110 7.81 -23.15 10.29
CA LYS A 110 9.08 -23.21 9.57
C LYS A 110 8.87 -22.76 8.12
N ILE A 111 9.76 -21.92 7.62
CA ILE A 111 9.64 -21.36 6.27
C ILE A 111 10.13 -22.39 5.25
N TYR A 112 9.23 -22.83 4.36
CA TYR A 112 9.56 -23.62 3.18
C TYR A 112 9.42 -22.73 1.94
N ARG A 113 10.50 -22.53 1.18
CA ARG A 113 10.46 -21.73 -0.05
C ARG A 113 10.01 -22.60 -1.20
N ASP A 114 8.71 -22.59 -1.50
CA ASP A 114 8.21 -23.16 -2.74
C ASP A 114 8.22 -22.11 -3.84
N GLN A 115 8.96 -22.37 -4.92
CA GLN A 115 9.09 -21.48 -6.08
C GLN A 115 8.30 -22.06 -7.25
N ASN A 116 6.98 -21.90 -7.25
CA ASN A 116 6.19 -22.14 -8.46
C ASN A 116 4.92 -21.26 -8.44
N LEU A 117 5.03 -20.05 -8.97
CA LEU A 117 3.87 -19.24 -9.34
C LEU A 117 3.59 -19.48 -10.83
N MET A 118 2.53 -20.23 -11.14
CA MET A 118 2.03 -20.32 -12.51
C MET A 118 1.16 -19.09 -12.82
N ALA A 119 1.40 -18.47 -13.97
CA ALA A 119 0.57 -17.37 -14.46
C ALA A 119 -0.82 -17.89 -14.83
N MET A 120 -1.86 -17.27 -14.28
CA MET A 120 -3.24 -17.48 -14.72
C MET A 120 -3.57 -16.49 -15.83
N GLU A 121 -4.25 -16.95 -16.89
CA GLU A 121 -4.79 -16.05 -17.92
C GLU A 121 -5.86 -15.14 -17.31
N GLY A 122 -5.72 -13.84 -17.56
CA GLY A 122 -6.67 -12.83 -17.11
C GLY A 122 -7.97 -12.82 -17.93
N PRO A 123 -9.05 -12.23 -17.40
CA PRO A 123 -10.33 -12.11 -18.10
C PRO A 123 -10.19 -11.29 -19.40
N ARG A 124 -10.96 -11.69 -20.44
CA ARG A 124 -11.03 -10.93 -21.70
C ARG A 124 -11.66 -9.56 -21.47
N GLN A 125 -10.96 -8.51 -21.90
CA GLN A 125 -11.42 -7.13 -21.84
C GLN A 125 -12.64 -6.91 -22.77
N PRO A 126 -13.63 -6.10 -22.38
CA PRO A 126 -14.77 -5.76 -23.23
C PRO A 126 -14.33 -4.95 -24.46
N LYS A 127 -15.05 -5.11 -25.57
CA LYS A 127 -14.82 -4.33 -26.77
C LYS A 127 -15.29 -2.88 -26.56
N ILE A 128 -14.44 -1.91 -26.83
CA ILE A 128 -14.74 -0.47 -26.81
C ILE A 128 -14.61 0.05 -28.23
N ASP A 129 -15.63 0.79 -28.70
CA ASP A 129 -15.64 1.33 -30.07
C ASP A 129 -14.92 2.68 -30.15
N VAL A 130 -14.04 2.83 -31.15
CA VAL A 130 -13.37 4.10 -31.45
C VAL A 130 -14.06 4.72 -32.66
N LEU A 131 -14.64 5.91 -32.48
CA LEU A 131 -15.49 6.58 -33.48
C LEU A 131 -14.70 7.69 -34.19
N ASP A 132 -14.82 7.77 -35.51
CA ASP A 132 -14.10 8.76 -36.34
C ASP A 132 -14.61 10.18 -36.04
N SER A 133 -13.69 11.09 -35.69
CA SER A 133 -14.01 12.50 -35.44
C SER A 133 -14.36 13.31 -36.68
N LYS A 134 -14.06 12.81 -37.88
CA LYS A 134 -14.46 13.45 -39.15
C LYS A 134 -15.97 13.52 -39.32
N ASP A 135 -16.70 12.62 -38.67
CA ASP A 135 -18.17 12.63 -38.63
C ASP A 135 -18.74 13.66 -37.63
N GLY A 136 -17.88 14.49 -37.05
CA GLY A 136 -18.24 15.55 -36.09
C GLY A 136 -18.36 15.07 -34.65
N TYR A 137 -18.24 13.76 -34.39
CA TYR A 137 -18.30 13.19 -33.05
C TYR A 137 -16.99 13.40 -32.28
N LYS A 138 -17.05 14.11 -31.15
CA LYS A 138 -15.86 14.48 -30.36
C LYS A 138 -15.87 13.98 -28.91
N GLY A 139 -16.93 13.30 -28.49
CA GLY A 139 -17.14 12.94 -27.09
C GLY A 139 -16.88 11.48 -26.75
N PHE A 140 -17.59 11.00 -25.74
CA PHE A 140 -17.57 9.61 -25.28
C PHE A 140 -18.98 9.14 -24.88
N LYS A 141 -19.18 7.82 -24.90
CA LYS A 141 -20.41 7.15 -24.48
C LYS A 141 -20.12 6.19 -23.35
N VAL A 142 -21.06 6.09 -22.43
CA VAL A 142 -21.07 5.09 -21.37
C VAL A 142 -22.34 4.26 -21.42
N ASP A 143 -22.30 3.05 -20.87
CA ASP A 143 -23.50 2.25 -20.63
C ASP A 143 -24.27 2.74 -19.39
N ASP A 144 -25.36 2.04 -19.06
CA ASP A 144 -26.21 2.35 -17.91
C ASP A 144 -25.47 2.27 -16.56
N ASN A 145 -24.36 1.54 -16.51
CA ASN A 145 -23.49 1.42 -15.33
C ASN A 145 -22.36 2.46 -15.32
N GLY A 146 -22.29 3.35 -16.31
CA GLY A 146 -21.25 4.37 -16.43
C GLY A 146 -19.93 3.85 -17.01
N LYS A 147 -19.90 2.64 -17.55
CA LYS A 147 -18.71 2.05 -18.17
C LYS A 147 -18.52 2.57 -19.59
N LEU A 148 -17.28 2.88 -19.97
CA LEU A 148 -16.95 3.33 -21.33
C LEU A 148 -17.34 2.27 -22.37
N VAL A 149 -18.11 2.69 -23.38
CA VAL A 149 -18.49 1.84 -24.52
C VAL A 149 -17.97 2.37 -25.85
N ALA A 150 -17.82 3.69 -25.98
CA ALA A 150 -17.24 4.30 -27.16
C ALA A 150 -16.60 5.66 -26.88
N TYR A 151 -15.63 6.07 -27.68
CA TYR A 151 -15.06 7.42 -27.64
C TYR A 151 -14.50 7.86 -29.00
N SER A 152 -14.31 9.17 -29.17
CA SER A 152 -13.75 9.75 -30.38
C SER A 152 -12.27 9.39 -30.58
N ASP A 153 -11.87 9.11 -31.82
CA ASP A 153 -10.47 8.83 -32.21
C ASP A 153 -9.48 9.96 -31.85
N LEU A 154 -9.98 11.19 -31.58
CA LEU A 154 -9.21 12.29 -31.02
C LEU A 154 -8.45 11.93 -29.73
N TYR A 155 -8.97 10.97 -28.97
CA TYR A 155 -8.38 10.52 -27.70
C TYR A 155 -7.71 9.15 -27.82
N TYR A 156 -7.57 8.59 -29.02
CA TYR A 156 -6.89 7.30 -29.23
C TYR A 156 -5.37 7.46 -29.12
N ALA A 157 -4.86 7.55 -27.89
CA ALA A 157 -3.44 7.71 -27.62
C ALA A 157 -2.68 6.36 -27.60
N GLN A 158 -3.31 5.29 -27.11
CA GLN A 158 -2.71 3.95 -27.00
C GLN A 158 -3.73 2.82 -27.07
N SER A 159 -3.27 1.57 -27.19
CA SER A 159 -4.14 0.39 -27.37
C SER A 159 -5.01 0.04 -26.16
N HIS A 160 -4.60 0.49 -24.96
CA HIS A 160 -5.34 0.25 -23.73
C HIS A 160 -6.35 1.38 -23.53
N HIS A 161 -7.60 1.15 -23.95
CA HIS A 161 -8.66 2.16 -23.97
C HIS A 161 -8.93 2.83 -22.62
N GLU A 162 -8.84 2.10 -21.51
CA GLU A 162 -9.08 2.63 -20.15
C GLU A 162 -8.07 3.72 -19.74
N PHE A 163 -6.89 3.73 -20.36
CA PHE A 163 -5.88 4.76 -20.15
C PHE A 163 -6.07 5.97 -21.08
N ASN A 164 -6.91 5.86 -22.11
CA ASN A 164 -7.20 6.96 -23.03
C ASN A 164 -8.35 7.82 -22.53
N VAL A 165 -9.42 7.18 -22.05
CA VAL A 165 -10.64 7.86 -21.59
C VAL A 165 -11.14 7.12 -20.35
N SER A 166 -11.22 7.83 -19.23
CA SER A 166 -11.70 7.32 -17.94
C SER A 166 -12.94 8.09 -17.49
N PRO A 167 -14.15 7.55 -17.75
CA PRO A 167 -15.39 8.20 -17.36
C PRO A 167 -15.59 8.29 -15.85
N PHE A 168 -16.24 9.35 -15.41
CA PHE A 168 -16.74 9.52 -14.05
C PHE A 168 -18.06 10.29 -14.07
N LYS A 169 -18.85 10.11 -13.01
CA LYS A 169 -20.11 10.82 -12.82
C LYS A 169 -19.93 11.95 -11.82
N PHE A 170 -20.55 13.10 -12.07
CA PHE A 170 -20.62 14.22 -11.13
C PHE A 170 -21.94 14.96 -11.31
N LYS A 171 -22.67 15.19 -10.21
CA LYS A 171 -23.98 15.89 -10.20
C LYS A 171 -24.94 15.38 -11.29
N GLY A 172 -25.01 14.05 -11.45
CA GLY A 172 -25.90 13.39 -12.40
C GLY A 172 -25.43 13.35 -13.85
N LYS A 173 -24.34 14.04 -14.21
CA LYS A 173 -23.77 14.08 -15.56
C LYS A 173 -22.49 13.27 -15.65
N TYR A 174 -22.20 12.75 -16.84
CA TYR A 174 -20.94 12.06 -17.11
C TYR A 174 -19.90 13.02 -17.68
N TYR A 175 -18.68 12.85 -17.19
CA TYR A 175 -17.46 13.48 -17.68
C TYR A 175 -16.41 12.40 -17.87
N ALA A 176 -15.29 12.71 -18.52
CA ALA A 176 -14.16 11.81 -18.58
C ALA A 176 -12.85 12.57 -18.45
N ILE A 177 -11.87 11.95 -17.79
CA ILE A 177 -10.46 12.30 -17.98
C ILE A 177 -10.06 11.68 -19.31
N ALA A 178 -9.64 12.49 -20.27
CA ALA A 178 -9.28 12.07 -21.62
C ALA A 178 -7.85 12.49 -21.94
N THR A 179 -7.08 11.58 -22.53
CA THR A 179 -5.72 11.84 -23.00
C THR A 179 -5.77 12.15 -24.49
N LYS A 180 -5.14 13.24 -24.89
CA LYS A 180 -5.03 13.68 -26.28
C LYS A 180 -3.57 13.79 -26.69
N LYS A 181 -3.25 13.26 -27.87
CA LYS A 181 -1.96 13.49 -28.52
C LYS A 181 -1.94 14.91 -29.11
N THR A 182 -0.99 15.75 -28.67
CA THR A 182 -0.86 17.15 -29.11
C THR A 182 0.38 17.41 -29.96
N GLY A 183 1.26 16.42 -30.10
CA GLY A 183 2.50 16.44 -30.89
C GLY A 183 3.08 15.04 -31.04
N ASP A 184 4.25 14.89 -31.68
CA ASP A 184 4.79 13.58 -32.07
C ASP A 184 4.94 12.57 -30.91
N ASP A 185 5.26 13.05 -29.70
CA ASP A 185 5.32 12.26 -28.46
C ASP A 185 4.75 13.01 -27.24
N GLU A 186 3.86 13.97 -27.50
CA GLU A 186 3.24 14.76 -26.45
C GLU A 186 1.80 14.36 -26.22
N TYR A 187 1.53 13.95 -24.99
CA TYR A 187 0.20 13.59 -24.51
C TYR A 187 -0.15 14.53 -23.37
N PHE A 188 -1.37 15.05 -23.42
CA PHE A 188 -1.93 15.87 -22.36
C PHE A 188 -3.31 15.36 -22.02
N ASP A 189 -3.64 15.45 -20.75
CA ASP A 189 -4.93 15.10 -20.21
C ASP A 189 -5.81 16.33 -20.13
N GLY A 190 -7.10 16.11 -20.37
CA GLY A 190 -8.14 17.07 -20.10
C GLY A 190 -9.37 16.42 -19.49
N ILE A 191 -10.31 17.23 -19.03
CA ILE A 191 -11.61 16.76 -18.59
C ILE A 191 -12.66 17.24 -19.58
N ILE A 192 -13.40 16.31 -20.17
CA ILE A 192 -14.43 16.56 -21.18
C ILE A 192 -15.81 16.11 -20.70
N ASP A 193 -16.87 16.75 -21.20
CA ASP A 193 -18.23 16.22 -21.12
C ASP A 193 -18.48 15.14 -22.20
N THR A 194 -19.69 14.57 -22.20
CA THR A 194 -20.09 13.52 -23.16
C THR A 194 -20.11 13.97 -24.62
N GLU A 195 -20.14 15.29 -24.88
CA GLU A 195 -20.11 15.86 -26.24
C GLU A 195 -18.66 16.16 -26.69
N GLY A 196 -17.69 16.08 -25.77
CA GLY A 196 -16.29 16.38 -26.04
C GLY A 196 -15.88 17.82 -25.73
N ASN A 197 -16.73 18.60 -25.07
CA ASN A 197 -16.38 19.95 -24.64
C ASN A 197 -15.47 19.87 -23.41
N ALA A 198 -14.27 20.44 -23.51
CA ALA A 198 -13.32 20.46 -22.41
C ALA A 198 -13.68 21.50 -21.35
N LEU A 199 -13.50 21.15 -20.08
CA LEU A 199 -13.58 22.11 -18.98
C LEU A 199 -12.41 23.10 -19.08
N PRO A 200 -12.65 24.42 -18.94
CA PRO A 200 -11.62 25.44 -19.18
C PRO A 200 -10.31 25.24 -18.42
N GLN A 201 -10.40 24.83 -17.15
CA GLN A 201 -9.24 24.62 -16.27
C GLN A 201 -8.50 23.29 -16.52
N PHE A 202 -9.09 22.38 -17.30
CA PHE A 202 -8.52 21.08 -17.68
C PHE A 202 -8.54 20.90 -19.21
N ASN A 203 -8.25 21.96 -19.96
CA ASN A 203 -8.33 21.92 -21.42
C ASN A 203 -7.01 21.43 -22.04
N PHE A 204 -6.68 20.15 -21.82
CA PHE A 204 -5.52 19.48 -22.42
C PHE A 204 -4.19 20.23 -22.20
N ASN A 205 -4.04 20.80 -21.00
CA ASN A 205 -2.90 21.60 -20.57
C ASN A 205 -2.06 20.91 -19.48
N GLU A 206 -2.51 19.77 -18.98
CA GLU A 206 -1.85 19.01 -17.92
C GLU A 206 -1.32 17.69 -18.46
N LYS A 207 -0.10 17.30 -18.08
CA LYS A 207 0.48 16.04 -18.59
C LYS A 207 -0.22 14.80 -18.03
N CYS A 208 -0.74 14.91 -16.81
CA CYS A 208 -1.44 13.83 -16.11
C CYS A 208 -2.51 14.41 -15.19
N ILE A 209 -3.71 13.84 -15.23
CA ILE A 209 -4.82 14.17 -14.33
C ILE A 209 -5.29 12.89 -13.63
N ASN A 210 -5.44 12.91 -12.31
CA ASN A 210 -6.06 11.80 -11.57
C ASN A 210 -7.11 12.31 -10.59
N LYS A 211 -8.27 11.65 -10.56
CA LYS A 211 -9.32 11.92 -9.56
C LYS A 211 -8.83 11.45 -8.18
N ILE A 212 -8.91 12.33 -7.18
CA ILE A 212 -8.50 12.04 -5.80
C ILE A 212 -9.69 11.89 -4.87
N LYS A 213 -10.55 12.90 -4.84
CA LYS A 213 -11.65 12.98 -3.88
C LYS A 213 -12.87 13.63 -4.51
N GLU A 214 -14.03 13.05 -4.30
CA GLU A 214 -15.32 13.67 -4.61
C GLU A 214 -15.97 14.16 -3.31
N GLU A 215 -16.41 15.41 -3.34
CA GLU A 215 -17.18 16.07 -2.29
C GLU A 215 -18.59 16.36 -2.84
N THR A 216 -19.52 16.75 -1.98
CA THR A 216 -20.91 17.04 -2.38
C THR A 216 -20.99 18.04 -3.54
N ASP A 217 -20.11 19.05 -3.54
CA ASP A 217 -20.16 20.18 -4.46
C ASP A 217 -18.96 20.35 -5.38
N ASP A 218 -17.94 19.50 -5.25
CA ASP A 218 -16.71 19.60 -6.03
C ASP A 218 -16.02 18.24 -6.17
N ILE A 219 -15.10 18.12 -7.13
CA ILE A 219 -14.19 16.99 -7.25
C ILE A 219 -12.77 17.52 -7.31
N TRP A 220 -11.87 16.94 -6.54
CA TRP A 220 -10.46 17.28 -6.54
C TRP A 220 -9.66 16.30 -7.39
N PHE A 221 -8.81 16.86 -8.24
CA PHE A 221 -7.90 16.15 -9.11
C PHE A 221 -6.46 16.55 -8.79
N THR A 222 -5.52 15.62 -8.93
CA THR A 222 -4.11 15.98 -9.07
C THR A 222 -3.82 16.35 -10.51
N THR A 223 -2.97 17.35 -10.70
CA THR A 223 -2.41 17.69 -12.00
C THR A 223 -0.89 17.67 -11.94
N GLY A 224 -0.24 17.23 -13.02
CA GLY A 224 1.22 17.26 -13.15
C GLY A 224 1.99 16.24 -12.31
N LEU A 225 1.34 15.33 -11.57
CA LEU A 225 2.00 14.25 -10.82
C LEU A 225 2.35 13.06 -11.73
N CYS A 226 3.32 13.25 -12.62
CA CYS A 226 3.91 12.16 -13.38
C CYS A 226 5.31 12.50 -13.88
N ARG A 227 6.11 11.47 -14.15
CA ARG A 227 7.47 11.61 -14.71
C ARG A 227 8.37 12.56 -13.90
N GLY A 228 8.28 12.51 -12.57
CA GLY A 228 9.10 13.32 -11.65
C GLY A 228 8.73 14.80 -11.54
N LEU A 229 7.58 15.20 -12.12
CA LEU A 229 7.06 16.56 -11.99
C LEU A 229 6.31 16.71 -10.66
N LYS A 230 6.47 17.90 -10.06
CA LYS A 230 5.65 18.29 -8.91
C LYS A 230 4.27 18.68 -9.38
N GLY A 231 3.26 18.27 -8.63
CA GLY A 231 1.88 18.51 -9.00
C GLY A 231 1.13 19.47 -8.10
N SER A 232 -0.11 19.70 -8.48
CA SER A 232 -1.07 20.56 -7.79
C SER A 232 -2.37 19.80 -7.53
N LEU A 233 -3.20 20.31 -6.63
CA LEU A 233 -4.62 19.93 -6.58
C LEU A 233 -5.43 20.99 -7.32
N VAL A 234 -6.26 20.56 -8.26
CA VAL A 234 -7.19 21.43 -9.00
C VAL A 234 -8.59 20.84 -8.85
N SER A 235 -9.56 21.67 -8.49
CA SER A 235 -10.95 21.25 -8.33
C SER A 235 -11.73 21.31 -9.65
N PHE A 236 -12.86 20.60 -9.71
CA PHE A 236 -13.81 20.63 -10.82
C PHE A 236 -14.32 22.04 -11.12
N ASN A 237 -14.32 22.92 -10.12
CA ASN A 237 -14.69 24.34 -10.28
C ASN A 237 -13.47 25.27 -10.46
N GLY A 238 -12.24 24.73 -10.60
CA GLY A 238 -11.03 25.51 -10.87
C GLY A 238 -10.31 26.08 -9.66
N LYS A 239 -10.65 25.65 -8.42
CA LYS A 239 -9.88 26.03 -7.23
C LYS A 239 -8.55 25.30 -7.23
N ILE A 240 -7.46 25.96 -6.84
CA ILE A 240 -6.11 25.37 -6.80
C ILE A 240 -5.60 25.31 -5.35
N LYS A 241 -5.06 24.16 -4.94
CA LYS A 241 -4.29 23.99 -3.70
C LYS A 241 -2.91 23.40 -4.01
N PHE A 242 -1.93 23.67 -3.14
CA PHE A 242 -0.58 23.06 -3.17
C PHE A 242 0.10 23.15 -4.54
N LYS A 243 0.09 24.34 -5.16
CA LYS A 243 0.54 24.52 -6.54
C LYS A 243 2.02 24.13 -6.68
N ASN A 244 2.31 23.06 -7.42
CA ASN A 244 3.63 22.47 -7.59
C ASN A 244 4.32 22.06 -6.27
N GLU A 245 3.54 21.69 -5.26
CA GLU A 245 4.05 21.26 -3.95
C GLU A 245 3.94 19.75 -3.72
N LEU A 246 3.03 19.06 -4.42
CA LEU A 246 2.90 17.60 -4.33
C LEU A 246 4.07 16.93 -5.04
N LEU A 247 4.66 15.90 -4.43
CA LEU A 247 5.88 15.23 -4.91
C LEU A 247 5.60 13.90 -5.61
N GLY A 248 4.62 13.15 -5.12
CA GLY A 248 4.34 11.78 -5.56
C GLY A 248 2.86 11.49 -5.70
N TRP A 249 2.55 10.34 -6.28
CA TRP A 249 1.19 9.86 -6.53
C TRP A 249 0.38 9.75 -5.24
N LEU A 250 -0.81 10.34 -5.21
CA LEU A 250 -1.69 10.33 -4.04
C LEU A 250 -2.55 9.06 -3.93
N ASN A 251 -2.68 8.27 -5.00
CA ASN A 251 -3.43 7.01 -5.04
C ASN A 251 -2.47 5.81 -5.10
N SER A 252 -1.53 5.71 -4.16
CA SER A 252 -0.53 4.63 -4.13
C SER A 252 -0.93 3.49 -3.17
N SER A 253 -0.46 2.27 -3.46
CA SER A 253 -0.76 1.05 -2.69
C SER A 253 -0.15 1.00 -1.27
N GLY A 254 0.50 2.09 -0.83
CA GLY A 254 1.06 2.24 0.52
C GLY A 254 0.29 3.23 1.40
N ASN A 255 -0.86 3.73 0.93
CA ASN A 255 -1.72 4.60 1.72
C ASN A 255 -2.39 3.82 2.86
N ILE A 256 -2.59 4.49 3.99
CA ILE A 256 -3.26 3.90 5.16
C ILE A 256 -4.28 4.90 5.68
N PHE A 257 -5.56 4.53 5.67
CA PHE A 257 -6.69 5.37 6.11
C PHE A 257 -6.64 6.78 5.50
N LYS A 258 -6.33 6.86 4.20
CA LYS A 258 -6.14 8.10 3.42
C LYS A 258 -4.89 8.93 3.75
N TYR A 259 -4.05 8.52 4.69
CA TYR A 259 -2.69 9.06 4.79
C TYR A 259 -1.81 8.52 3.66
N ASN A 260 -1.16 9.42 2.93
CA ASN A 260 -0.25 9.15 1.85
C ASN A 260 1.18 9.52 2.26
N HIS A 261 2.10 8.57 2.07
CA HIS A 261 3.53 8.87 2.10
C HIS A 261 3.90 9.54 0.78
N ASN A 262 3.98 10.87 0.80
CA ASN A 262 4.29 11.64 -0.39
C ASN A 262 5.79 11.86 -0.48
N HIS A 263 6.43 11.36 -1.53
CA HIS A 263 7.87 11.51 -1.72
C HIS A 263 8.19 11.82 -3.18
N ASP A 264 9.38 12.39 -3.42
CA ASP A 264 9.91 12.58 -4.76
C ASP A 264 10.44 11.26 -5.34
N ASP A 265 10.64 11.21 -6.66
CA ASP A 265 11.15 10.02 -7.37
C ASP A 265 12.54 9.57 -6.88
N LYS A 266 13.30 10.51 -6.31
CA LYS A 266 14.65 10.25 -5.77
C LYS A 266 14.63 9.76 -4.32
N TRP A 267 13.48 9.73 -3.66
CA TRP A 267 13.33 9.41 -2.25
C TRP A 267 14.23 10.27 -1.35
N THR A 268 14.43 11.53 -1.71
CA THR A 268 15.23 12.51 -0.95
C THR A 268 14.35 13.49 -0.18
N THR A 269 13.11 13.68 -0.61
CA THR A 269 12.14 14.55 0.05
C THR A 269 10.91 13.72 0.39
N HIS A 270 10.43 13.86 1.63
CA HIS A 270 9.26 13.13 2.14
C HIS A 270 8.31 14.06 2.87
N GLY A 271 7.03 13.74 2.79
CA GLY A 271 5.95 14.32 3.56
C GLY A 271 4.86 13.27 3.83
N ILE A 272 3.91 13.65 4.68
CA ILE A 272 2.69 12.87 4.92
C ILE A 272 1.51 13.78 4.59
N PHE A 273 0.69 13.34 3.64
CA PHE A 273 -0.47 14.06 3.15
C PHE A 273 -1.74 13.31 3.53
N ASP A 274 -2.72 14.01 4.07
CA ASP A 274 -4.07 13.47 4.32
C ASP A 274 -4.91 13.69 3.05
N THR A 275 -5.18 12.61 2.32
CA THR A 275 -5.93 12.67 1.06
C THR A 275 -7.44 12.82 1.27
N ASP A 276 -7.94 12.61 2.49
CA ASP A 276 -9.33 12.93 2.82
C ASP A 276 -9.47 14.43 3.08
N LYS A 277 -8.69 14.98 3.99
CA LYS A 277 -8.79 16.42 4.34
C LYS A 277 -8.12 17.33 3.31
N LEU A 278 -7.31 16.77 2.42
CA LEU A 278 -6.48 17.48 1.45
C LEU A 278 -5.56 18.48 2.17
N GLU A 279 -4.78 17.98 3.14
CA GLU A 279 -3.86 18.78 3.95
C GLU A 279 -2.53 18.07 4.21
N TRP A 280 -1.47 18.85 4.40
CA TRP A 280 -0.18 18.34 4.84
C TRP A 280 -0.20 18.09 6.34
N ILE A 281 -0.06 16.83 6.75
CA ILE A 281 0.24 16.48 8.14
C ILE A 281 1.71 16.76 8.44
N ILE A 282 2.58 16.37 7.51
CA ILE A 282 4.00 16.71 7.49
C ILE A 282 4.33 17.26 6.12
N LYS A 283 4.71 18.53 6.04
CA LYS A 283 5.12 19.16 4.78
C LYS A 283 6.36 18.48 4.19
N PRO A 284 6.53 18.50 2.86
CA PRO A 284 7.74 18.03 2.18
C PRO A 284 9.03 18.54 2.82
N GLN A 285 9.92 17.62 3.18
CA GLN A 285 11.19 17.92 3.84
C GLN A 285 12.22 16.79 3.61
N SER A 286 13.51 17.07 3.82
CA SER A 286 14.62 16.12 3.62
C SER A 286 15.36 15.73 4.91
N LYS A 287 14.93 16.24 6.06
CA LYS A 287 15.52 15.98 7.38
C LYS A 287 15.23 14.56 7.89
N ILE A 288 14.06 14.03 7.56
CA ILE A 288 13.58 12.71 7.98
C ILE A 288 13.34 11.88 6.74
N TYR A 289 14.08 10.78 6.60
CA TYR A 289 13.84 9.78 5.58
C TYR A 289 12.70 8.86 6.04
N ILE A 290 11.54 8.98 5.41
CA ILE A 290 10.37 8.16 5.72
C ILE A 290 10.37 6.96 4.78
N ARG A 291 10.37 5.75 5.33
CA ARG A 291 10.40 4.50 4.56
C ARG A 291 9.02 4.01 4.17
N LYS A 292 8.06 4.08 5.10
CA LYS A 292 6.67 3.67 4.92
C LYS A 292 5.76 4.21 6.04
N LEU A 293 4.47 4.27 5.77
CA LEU A 293 3.43 4.34 6.80
C LEU A 293 3.17 2.94 7.38
N ASP A 294 2.73 2.88 8.62
CA ASP A 294 2.23 1.66 9.26
C ASP A 294 1.25 2.04 10.40
N TYR A 295 0.61 1.06 11.02
CA TYR A 295 -0.30 1.33 12.13
C TYR A 295 -0.38 0.16 13.11
N THR A 296 -0.84 0.44 14.33
CA THR A 296 -1.30 -0.58 15.30
C THR A 296 -2.80 -0.50 15.52
N SER A 297 -3.44 -1.62 15.86
CA SER A 297 -4.87 -1.71 16.14
C SER A 297 -5.22 -2.94 16.98
N TYR A 298 -6.17 -2.80 17.92
CA TYR A 298 -6.72 -3.92 18.69
C TYR A 298 -7.61 -4.87 17.88
N GLU A 299 -8.01 -4.48 16.67
CA GLU A 299 -8.84 -5.28 15.78
C GLU A 299 -8.31 -5.28 14.35
N LYS A 300 -8.78 -6.24 13.54
CA LYS A 300 -8.46 -6.27 12.11
C LYS A 300 -9.20 -5.13 11.43
N LEU A 301 -8.45 -4.24 10.80
CA LEU A 301 -8.97 -3.07 10.07
C LEU A 301 -8.76 -3.25 8.57
N ASP A 302 -9.63 -2.61 7.79
CA ASP A 302 -9.38 -2.40 6.37
C ASP A 302 -8.67 -1.05 6.19
N GLN A 303 -7.41 -1.09 5.75
CA GLN A 303 -6.59 0.11 5.58
C GLN A 303 -7.12 1.06 4.51
N ASP A 304 -7.97 0.58 3.60
CA ASP A 304 -8.60 1.39 2.56
C ASP A 304 -9.91 2.04 3.05
N ASN A 305 -10.47 1.55 4.17
CA ASN A 305 -11.66 2.08 4.80
C ASN A 305 -11.33 3.23 5.77
N ILE A 306 -11.69 4.45 5.41
CA ILE A 306 -11.45 5.64 6.24
C ILE A 306 -12.13 5.57 7.63
N THR A 307 -13.25 4.87 7.77
CA THR A 307 -13.96 4.79 9.06
C THR A 307 -13.21 3.98 10.10
N ASP A 308 -12.25 3.16 9.67
CA ASP A 308 -11.38 2.38 10.55
C ASP A 308 -10.19 3.19 11.06
N GLY A 309 -9.82 4.29 10.39
CA GLY A 309 -8.69 5.14 10.77
C GLY A 309 -8.69 5.63 12.23
N PRO A 310 -9.82 6.12 12.77
CA PRO A 310 -9.91 6.54 14.18
C PRO A 310 -9.66 5.44 15.21
N LYS A 311 -9.68 4.16 14.80
CA LYS A 311 -9.45 3.00 15.67
C LYS A 311 -7.99 2.56 15.71
N ALA A 312 -7.14 3.16 14.86
CA ALA A 312 -5.73 2.83 14.71
C ALA A 312 -4.82 3.90 15.32
N SER A 313 -3.64 3.47 15.78
CA SER A 313 -2.53 4.40 16.05
C SER A 313 -1.62 4.43 14.82
N ILE A 314 -1.47 5.60 14.20
CA ILE A 314 -0.73 5.76 12.95
C ILE A 314 0.73 6.12 13.21
N TYR A 315 1.63 5.41 12.54
CA TYR A 315 3.06 5.62 12.62
C TYR A 315 3.69 5.69 11.23
N PHE A 316 4.92 6.16 11.19
CA PHE A 316 5.78 6.04 10.01
C PHE A 316 7.16 5.57 10.42
N LEU A 317 7.71 4.65 9.62
CA LEU A 317 9.05 4.10 9.82
C LEU A 317 10.07 5.09 9.25
N VAL A 318 11.04 5.47 10.08
CA VAL A 318 12.16 6.34 9.71
C VAL A 318 13.42 5.49 9.57
N GLU A 319 14.23 5.78 8.55
CA GLU A 319 15.62 5.30 8.45
C GLU A 319 16.59 6.44 8.73
N ASP A 320 17.58 6.17 9.57
CA ASP A 320 18.54 7.15 10.08
C ASP A 320 19.91 6.46 10.19
N GLY A 321 20.61 6.42 9.06
CA GLY A 321 21.88 5.71 8.91
C GLY A 321 21.74 4.22 9.20
N ASN A 322 22.33 3.75 10.30
CA ASN A 322 22.27 2.36 10.73
C ASN A 322 21.11 2.07 11.70
N LYS A 323 20.14 2.98 11.81
CA LYS A 323 18.98 2.86 12.68
C LYS A 323 17.71 2.92 11.87
N SER A 324 16.69 2.22 12.34
CA SER A 324 15.31 2.52 11.96
C SER A 324 14.41 2.53 13.17
N TYR A 325 13.40 3.37 13.17
CA TYR A 325 12.48 3.53 14.30
C TYR A 325 11.17 4.15 13.83
N TYR A 326 10.10 3.96 14.60
CA TYR A 326 8.83 4.59 14.30
C TYR A 326 8.74 6.00 14.90
N MET A 327 8.02 6.86 14.20
CA MET A 327 7.50 8.12 14.71
C MET A 327 5.98 8.14 14.53
N ASP A 328 5.26 8.86 15.38
CA ASP A 328 3.83 9.12 15.16
C ASP A 328 3.62 10.41 14.35
N LEU A 329 2.37 10.68 13.95
CA LEU A 329 2.00 11.89 13.20
C LEU A 329 2.29 13.20 13.94
N SER A 330 2.49 13.16 15.27
CA SER A 330 2.90 14.31 16.09
C SER A 330 4.43 14.46 16.19
N LEU A 331 5.18 13.70 15.40
CA LEU A 331 6.64 13.66 15.36
C LEU A 331 7.30 13.17 16.67
N ASN A 332 6.58 12.41 17.50
CA ASN A 332 7.23 11.75 18.63
C ASN A 332 8.11 10.61 18.13
N LYS A 333 9.40 10.66 18.50
CA LYS A 333 10.36 9.60 18.21
C LYS A 333 10.27 8.46 19.23
N TYR A 334 10.14 7.24 18.72
CA TYR A 334 10.12 6.01 19.52
C TYR A 334 11.43 5.23 19.35
N LEU A 335 12.44 5.67 20.10
CA LEU A 335 13.75 5.02 20.20
C LEU A 335 14.20 5.13 21.68
N PRO A 336 14.66 4.03 22.32
CA PRO A 336 15.05 4.06 23.74
C PRO A 336 16.33 4.84 24.06
#